data_AF-A0A349IJL2-F1
#
_entry.id   AF-A0A349IJL2-F1
#
_cell.length_a   1.000
_cell.length_b   1.000
_cell.length_c   1.000
_cell.angle_alpha   90.00
_cell.angle_beta   90.00
_cell.angle_gamma   90.00
#
_symmetry.space_group_name_H-M   'P 1'
#
loop_
_entity.id
_entity.type
_entity.pdbx_description
1 polymer ?
#
loop_
_entity_poly.entity_id
_entity_poly.type
_entity_poly.pdbx_seq_one_letter_code
_entity_poly.pdbx_strand_id
1 'polypeptide(L)'
;MGQHVRVLIPEEEIEQKIKGIADQISEEYKGQSLHLICILKGGAMFMMELAKRIKDVDISFDFMSVSSYGAGTTSSGIVKIVKDLDEP
;
A
#
# COMPACT_ATOMS: atom_id res chain seq x y z
N MET A 1 -4.54 -11.16 32.81
CA MET A 1 -3.61 -10.13 32.30
C MET A 1 -4.40 -9.29 31.31
N GLY A 2 -4.80 -8.07 31.67
CA GLY A 2 -5.63 -7.23 30.81
C GLY A 2 -4.80 -6.63 29.68
N GLN A 3 -5.26 -6.73 28.43
CA GLN A 3 -4.64 -6.00 27.32
C GLN A 3 -4.99 -4.51 27.45
N HIS A 4 -3.95 -3.67 27.52
CA HIS A 4 -4.10 -2.22 27.41
C HIS A 4 -3.99 -1.81 25.94
N VAL A 5 -5.07 -1.28 25.38
CA VAL A 5 -5.10 -0.69 24.04
C VAL A 5 -4.82 0.81 24.16
N ARG A 6 -3.89 1.32 23.37
CA ARG A 6 -3.63 2.77 23.25
C ARG A 6 -3.50 3.14 21.78
N VAL A 7 -3.93 4.36 21.44
CA VAL A 7 -3.72 4.92 20.10
C VAL A 7 -2.23 5.19 19.92
N LEU A 8 -1.63 4.63 18.86
CA LEU A 8 -0.23 4.89 18.51
C LEU A 8 -0.10 6.08 17.57
N ILE A 9 -0.98 6.17 16.59
CA ILE A 9 -1.02 7.25 15.61
C ILE A 9 -2.50 7.66 15.47
N PRO A 10 -2.84 8.94 15.69
CA PRO A 10 -4.18 9.45 15.44
C PRO A 10 -4.54 9.32 13.96
N GLU A 11 -5.83 9.11 13.67
CA GLU A 11 -6.35 8.99 12.31
C GLU A 11 -6.01 10.23 11.45
N GLU A 12 -6.19 11.42 12.00
CA GLU A 12 -5.88 12.69 11.33
C GLU A 12 -4.41 12.78 10.87
N GLU A 13 -3.48 12.26 11.66
CA GLU A 13 -2.04 12.25 11.31
C GLU A 13 -1.77 11.30 10.14
N ILE A 14 -2.43 10.13 10.13
CA ILE A 14 -2.37 9.17 9.02
C ILE A 14 -2.94 9.79 7.76
N GLU A 15 -4.11 10.42 7.83
CA GLU A 15 -4.76 11.06 6.69
C GLU A 15 -3.92 12.19 6.09
N GLN A 16 -3.35 13.04 6.95
CA GLN A 16 -2.46 14.12 6.52
C GLN A 16 -1.23 13.56 5.81
N LYS A 17 -0.65 12.47 6.33
CA LYS A 17 0.52 11.84 5.71
C LYS A 17 0.19 11.22 4.36
N ILE A 18 -0.93 10.50 4.26
CA ILE A 18 -1.40 9.92 2.99
C ILE A 18 -1.67 11.01 1.96
N LYS A 19 -2.32 12.11 2.37
CA LYS A 19 -2.57 13.25 1.49
C LYS A 19 -1.26 13.84 0.96
N GLY A 20 -0.26 14.05 1.82
CA GLY A 20 1.04 14.56 1.40
C GLY A 20 1.73 13.65 0.37
N ILE A 21 1.64 12.32 0.54
CA ILE A 21 2.17 11.36 -0.44
C ILE A 21 1.36 11.42 -1.75
N ALA A 22 0.04 11.50 -1.67
CA ALA A 22 -0.82 11.62 -2.86
C ALA A 22 -0.53 12.89 -3.66
N ASP A 23 -0.34 14.03 -2.98
CA ASP A 23 0.00 15.31 -3.62
C ASP A 23 1.36 15.21 -4.33
N GLN A 24 2.35 14.56 -3.70
CA GLN A 24 3.66 14.31 -4.33
C GLN A 24 3.54 13.46 -5.60
N ILE A 25 2.80 12.35 -5.53
CA ILE A 25 2.58 11.47 -6.69
C ILE A 25 1.83 12.22 -7.81
N SER A 26 0.83 13.02 -7.44
CA SER A 26 0.02 13.78 -8.40
C SER A 26 0.86 14.77 -9.20
N GLU A 27 1.80 15.46 -8.54
CA GLU A 27 2.70 16.39 -9.22
C GLU A 27 3.75 15.67 -10.09
N GLU A 28 4.34 14.58 -9.59
CA GLU A 28 5.40 13.86 -10.31
C GLU A 28 4.88 13.10 -11.54
N TYR A 29 3.67 12.56 -11.47
CA TYR A 29 3.06 11.75 -12.52
C TYR A 29 1.95 12.46 -13.30
N LYS A 30 1.84 13.78 -13.17
CA LYS A 30 0.76 14.56 -13.81
C LYS A 30 0.64 14.30 -15.31
N GLY A 31 -0.56 13.95 -15.76
CA GLY A 31 -0.84 13.65 -17.16
C GLY A 31 -0.24 12.34 -17.67
N GLN A 32 0.30 11.51 -16.78
CA GLN A 32 0.77 10.15 -17.07
C GLN A 32 -0.22 9.12 -16.51
N SER A 33 -0.02 7.86 -16.90
CA SER A 33 -0.72 6.72 -16.31
C SER A 33 0.18 6.03 -15.27
N LEU A 34 -0.38 5.63 -14.14
CA LEU A 34 0.31 5.00 -13.03
C LEU A 34 -0.41 3.70 -12.63
N HIS A 35 0.31 2.57 -12.64
CA HIS A 35 -0.22 1.30 -12.16
C HIS A 35 0.27 1.01 -10.73
N LEU A 36 -0.66 0.93 -9.78
CA LEU A 36 -0.37 0.75 -8.36
C LEU A 36 -0.45 -0.73 -7.96
N ILE A 37 0.66 -1.31 -7.49
CA ILE A 37 0.69 -2.72 -7.04
C ILE A 37 0.65 -2.78 -5.51
N CYS A 38 -0.41 -3.37 -4.96
CA CYS A 38 -0.60 -3.52 -3.53
C CYS A 38 -0.25 -4.93 -3.05
N ILE A 39 0.66 -5.03 -2.08
CA ILE A 39 0.98 -6.30 -1.43
C ILE A 39 -0.05 -6.60 -0.33
N LEU A 40 -0.79 -7.70 -0.52
CA LEU A 40 -1.80 -8.16 0.43
C LEU A 40 -1.17 -8.83 1.67
N LYS A 41 -1.84 -8.77 2.83
CA LYS A 41 -3.15 -8.14 3.08
C LYS A 41 -3.06 -6.72 3.64
N GLY A 42 -2.01 -6.42 4.40
CA GLY A 42 -1.91 -5.21 5.23
C GLY A 42 -1.86 -3.89 4.44
N GLY A 43 -1.39 -3.91 3.18
CA GLY A 43 -1.30 -2.71 2.34
C GLY A 43 -2.63 -2.22 1.80
N ALA A 44 -3.69 -3.04 1.81
CA ALA A 44 -4.93 -2.75 1.08
C ALA A 44 -5.60 -1.46 1.56
N MET A 45 -5.76 -1.28 2.87
CA MET A 45 -6.42 -0.09 3.42
C MET A 45 -5.64 1.19 3.09
N PHE A 46 -4.31 1.15 3.22
CA PHE A 46 -3.44 2.27 2.87
C PHE A 46 -3.51 2.59 1.37
N MET A 47 -3.42 1.57 0.50
CA MET A 47 -3.46 1.77 -0.94
C MET A 47 -4.78 2.40 -1.39
N MET A 48 -5.93 1.96 -0.86
CA MET A 48 -7.23 2.53 -1.23
C MET A 48 -7.36 3.99 -0.78
N GLU A 49 -6.88 4.33 0.42
CA GLU A 49 -6.87 5.71 0.91
C GLU A 49 -5.91 6.60 0.09
N LEU A 50 -4.79 6.05 -0.37
CA LEU A 50 -3.83 6.76 -1.22
C LEU A 50 -4.41 7.00 -2.63
N ALA A 51 -4.86 5.93 -3.29
CA ALA A 51 -5.32 5.97 -4.68
C ALA A 51 -6.44 6.98 -4.91
N LYS A 52 -7.43 7.03 -4.00
CA LYS A 52 -8.56 7.98 -4.13
C LYS A 52 -8.18 9.46 -3.95
N ARG A 53 -6.98 9.75 -3.44
CA ARG A 53 -6.49 11.12 -3.18
C ARG A 53 -5.53 11.62 -4.27
N ILE A 54 -4.98 10.75 -5.09
CA ILE A 54 -4.15 11.15 -6.23
C ILE A 54 -5.06 11.80 -7.29
N LYS A 55 -4.59 12.89 -7.90
CA LYS A 55 -5.34 13.71 -8.86
C LYS A 55 -4.55 13.90 -10.14
N ASP A 56 -5.26 14.14 -11.23
CA ASP A 56 -4.68 14.45 -12.55
C ASP A 56 -3.70 13.37 -13.07
N VAL A 57 -3.86 12.13 -12.61
CA VAL A 57 -3.12 10.93 -13.01
C VAL A 57 -4.14 9.84 -13.33
N ASP A 58 -3.96 9.15 -14.44
CA ASP A 58 -4.77 7.98 -14.80
C ASP A 58 -4.26 6.76 -14.04
N ILE A 59 -5.10 6.17 -13.17
CA ILE A 59 -4.66 5.14 -12.22
C ILE A 59 -5.35 3.82 -12.51
N SER A 60 -4.55 2.78 -12.66
CA SER A 60 -4.97 1.38 -12.49
C SER A 60 -4.28 0.79 -11.26
N PHE A 61 -4.83 -0.29 -10.72
CA PHE A 61 -4.23 -0.94 -9.56
C PHE A 61 -4.49 -2.44 -9.56
N ASP A 62 -3.56 -3.16 -8.95
CA ASP A 62 -3.61 -4.61 -8.80
C ASP A 62 -3.07 -5.03 -7.42
N PHE A 63 -3.38 -6.26 -7.05
CA PHE A 63 -3.03 -6.85 -5.77
C PHE A 63 -2.19 -8.11 -5.99
N MET A 64 -0.99 -8.09 -5.42
CA MET A 64 -0.13 -9.26 -5.34
C MET A 64 -0.19 -9.84 -3.92
N SER A 65 -0.24 -11.16 -3.80
CA SER A 65 -0.14 -11.85 -2.51
C SER A 65 1.15 -12.63 -2.46
N VAL A 66 1.95 -12.34 -1.45
CA VAL A 66 3.22 -13.01 -1.20
C VAL A 66 3.17 -13.73 0.14
N SER A 67 3.68 -14.96 0.20
CA SER A 67 3.88 -15.66 1.47
C SER A 67 5.34 -15.54 1.89
N SER A 68 5.56 -15.19 3.17
CA SER A 68 6.86 -15.38 3.79
C SER A 68 7.11 -16.87 3.98
N TYR A 69 8.36 -17.32 3.82
CA TYR A 69 8.77 -18.66 4.23
C TYR A 69 8.51 -18.85 5.73
N GLY A 70 8.05 -20.05 6.11
CA GLY A 70 7.50 -20.35 7.44
C GLY A 70 8.32 -19.81 8.61
N ALA A 71 7.61 -19.25 9.59
CA ALA A 71 7.99 -19.06 11.00
C ALA A 71 9.33 -18.37 11.37
N GLY A 72 10.14 -17.87 10.43
CA GLY A 72 11.46 -17.27 10.72
C GLY A 72 11.57 -15.79 10.32
N THR A 73 12.05 -14.95 11.24
CA THR A 73 12.37 -13.52 11.09
C THR A 73 13.62 -13.23 10.24
N THR A 74 13.88 -14.01 9.19
CA THR A 74 15.05 -13.83 8.30
C THR A 74 14.60 -13.84 6.84
N SER A 75 14.74 -12.70 6.15
CA SER A 75 14.46 -12.60 4.72
C SER A 75 15.54 -13.35 3.93
N SER A 76 15.20 -14.49 3.34
CA SER A 76 16.08 -15.18 2.39
C SER A 76 16.15 -14.48 1.02
N GLY A 77 15.40 -13.38 0.82
CA GLY A 77 15.26 -12.68 -0.45
C GLY A 77 14.43 -13.42 -1.50
N ILE A 78 14.04 -14.66 -1.22
CA ILE A 78 13.20 -15.47 -2.10
C ILE A 78 11.76 -15.32 -1.62
N VAL A 79 10.89 -14.81 -2.50
CA VAL A 79 9.47 -14.59 -2.22
C VAL A 79 8.66 -15.55 -3.08
N LYS A 80 7.73 -16.28 -2.46
CA LYS A 80 6.79 -17.13 -3.22
C LYS A 80 5.54 -16.32 -3.54
N ILE A 81 5.33 -16.08 -4.83
CA ILE A 81 4.10 -15.46 -5.36
C ILE A 81 2.96 -16.46 -5.16
N VAL A 82 1.94 -16.05 -4.39
CA VAL A 82 0.75 -16.85 -4.08
C VAL A 82 -0.42 -16.40 -4.95
N LYS A 83 -0.51 -15.10 -5.22
CA LYS A 83 -1.35 -14.50 -6.26
C LYS A 83 -0.48 -13.50 -7.01
N ASP A 84 -0.40 -13.66 -8.32
CA ASP A 84 0.34 -12.77 -9.22
C ASP A 84 -0.56 -11.63 -9.73
N LEU A 85 0.03 -10.75 -10.52
CA LEU A 85 -0.68 -9.67 -11.21
C LEU A 85 -1.62 -10.22 -12.27
N ASP A 86 -2.81 -9.63 -12.36
CA ASP A 86 -3.86 -9.95 -13.31
C ASP A 86 -3.64 -9.24 -14.67
N GLU A 87 -2.91 -8.11 -14.69
CA GLU A 87 -2.52 -7.38 -15.93
C GLU A 87 -0.98 -7.34 -16.12
N PRO A 88 -0.46 -7.51 -17.37
CA PRO A 88 0.97 -7.55 -17.67
C PRO A 88 1.68 -6.19 -17.69
#